data_AF-A0A952TY98-F1
#
_entry.id   AF-A0A952TY98-F1
#
_cell.length_a   1.000
_cell.length_b   1.000
_cell.length_c   1.000
_cell.angle_alpha   90.00
_cell.angle_beta   90.00
_cell.angle_gamma   90.00
#
_symmetry.space_group_name_H-M   'P 1'
#
loop_
_entity.id
_entity.type
_entity.pdbx_description
1 polymer ?
#
loop_
_entity_poly.entity_id
_entity_poly.type
_entity_poly.pdbx_seq_one_letter_code
_entity_poly.pdbx_strand_id
1 'polypeptide(L)' 'MKESFRNRALENIRAAEVLFEQEFFNASANRAYYAAFHAAISAILSIGIEPKIEHKPVHSIFTENYFNR' A
#
# COMPACT_ATOMS: atom_id res chain seq x y z
N MET A 1 -7.13 17.85 7.15
CA MET A 1 -6.36 17.48 5.94
C MET A 1 -6.70 16.03 5.61
N LYS A 2 -7.17 15.70 4.40
CA LYS A 2 -7.30 14.30 3.99
C LYS A 2 -5.90 13.68 4.05
N GLU A 3 -5.73 12.65 4.86
CA GLU A 3 -4.44 11.99 5.02
C GLU A 3 -3.99 11.32 3.71
N SER A 4 -2.72 11.47 3.34
CA SER A 4 -2.19 10.94 2.09
C SER A 4 -2.01 9.42 2.17
N PHE A 5 -2.15 8.71 1.04
CA PHE A 5 -1.86 7.28 0.96
C PHE A 5 -0.42 6.93 1.38
N ARG A 6 0.53 7.83 1.15
CA ARG A 6 1.91 7.68 1.66
C ARG A 6 1.96 7.59 3.18
N ASN A 7 1.24 8.47 3.89
CA ASN A 7 1.23 8.44 5.36
C ASN A 7 0.60 7.15 5.89
N ARG A 8 -0.52 6.73 5.28
CA ARG A 8 -1.16 5.45 5.60
C ARG A 8 -0.25 4.26 5.35
N ALA A 9 0.56 4.29 4.28
CA ALA A 9 1.54 3.23 4.02
C ALA A 9 2.61 3.16 5.12
N LEU A 10 3.15 4.31 5.52
CA LEU A 10 4.15 4.42 6.59
C LEU A 10 3.61 3.99 7.96
N GLU A 11 2.35 4.32 8.27
CA GLU A 11 1.70 3.87 9.50
C GLU A 11 1.49 2.35 9.49
N ASN A 12 0.99 1.78 8.38
CA ASN A 12 0.74 0.34 8.28
C ASN A 12 2.02 -0.49 8.37
N ILE A 13 3.15 -0.05 7.79
CA ILE A 13 4.40 -0.82 7.89
C ILE A 13 4.95 -0.81 9.31
N ARG A 14 4.90 0.33 10.01
CA ARG A 14 5.27 0.41 11.43
C ARG A 14 4.38 -0.48 12.30
N ALA A 15 3.07 -0.50 12.03
CA ALA A 15 2.15 -1.38 12.73
C ALA A 15 2.47 -2.86 12.44
N ALA A 16 2.83 -3.21 11.21
CA ALA A 16 3.21 -4.57 10.85
C ALA A 16 4.45 -5.05 11.61
N GLU A 17 5.44 -4.18 11.81
CA GLU A 17 6.66 -4.46 12.60
C GLU A 17 6.31 -4.75 14.06
N VAL A 18 5.54 -3.86 14.71
CA VAL A 18 5.10 -4.06 16.11
C VAL A 18 4.31 -5.36 16.26
N LEU A 19 3.38 -5.65 15.33
CA LEU A 19 2.60 -6.88 15.37
C LEU A 19 3.44 -8.13 15.16
N PHE A 20 4.51 -8.05 14.37
CA PHE A 20 5.43 -9.15 14.16
C PHE A 20 6.22 -9.46 15.44
N GLU A 21 6.74 -8.43 16.11
CA GLU A 21 7.46 -8.55 17.38
C GLU A 21 6.60 -9.13 18.51
N GLN A 22 5.28 -8.90 18.46
CA GLN A 22 4.30 -9.45 19.40
C GLN A 22 3.73 -10.81 18.95
N GLU A 23 4.32 -11.46 17.94
CA GLU A 23 3.91 -12.76 17.40
C GLU A 23 2.49 -12.81 16.80
N PHE A 24 1.88 -11.65 16.53
CA PHE A 24 0.59 -11.53 15.85
C PHE A 24 0.74 -11.61 14.32
N PHE A 25 1.28 -12.72 13.83
CA PHE A 25 1.71 -12.87 12.43
C PHE A 25 0.61 -12.61 11.39
N ASN A 26 -0.61 -13.11 11.61
CA ASN A 26 -1.72 -12.88 10.67
C ASN A 26 -2.08 -11.39 10.58
N ALA A 27 -2.06 -10.68 11.70
CA ALA A 27 -2.33 -9.25 11.74
C ALA A 27 -1.17 -8.45 11.14
N SER A 28 0.07 -8.86 11.40
CA SER A 28 1.28 -8.28 10.80
C SER A 28 1.23 -8.40 9.27
N ALA A 29 0.96 -9.59 8.73
CA ALA A 29 0.84 -9.82 7.28
C ALA A 29 -0.26 -8.95 6.65
N ASN A 30 -1.41 -8.81 7.33
CA ASN A 30 -2.47 -7.92 6.87
C ASN A 30 -2.02 -6.46 6.78
N ARG A 31 -1.31 -5.95 7.80
CA ARG A 31 -0.79 -4.58 7.82
C ARG A 31 0.31 -4.37 6.78
N ALA A 32 1.22 -5.33 6.61
CA ALA A 32 2.24 -5.27 5.57
C ALA A 32 1.61 -5.20 4.16
N TYR A 33 0.57 -5.99 3.91
CA TYR A 33 -0.18 -5.93 2.65
C TYR A 33 -0.80 -4.55 2.40
N TYR A 34 -1.48 -3.97 3.40
CA TYR A 34 -2.08 -2.64 3.25
C TYR A 34 -1.03 -1.52 3.15
N ALA A 35 0.16 -1.69 3.74
CA ALA A 35 1.27 -0.78 3.54
C ALA A 35 1.68 -0.75 2.06
N ALA A 36 1.91 -1.91 1.46
CA ALA A 36 2.24 -2.03 0.04
C ALA A 36 1.11 -1.51 -0.87
N PHE A 37 -0.16 -1.81 -0.55
CA PHE A 37 -1.32 -1.36 -1.30
C PHE A 37 -1.43 0.18 -1.31
N HIS A 38 -1.30 0.82 -0.15
CA HIS A 38 -1.33 2.28 -0.08
C HIS A 38 -0.10 2.92 -0.75
N ALA A 39 1.07 2.30 -0.66
CA ALA A 39 2.25 2.75 -1.39
C ALA A 39 2.03 2.70 -2.91
N ALA A 40 1.45 1.62 -3.42
CA ALA A 40 1.10 1.48 -4.83
C ALA A 40 0.12 2.56 -5.29
N ILE A 41 -0.93 2.85 -4.52
CA ILE A 41 -1.86 3.95 -4.83
C ILE A 41 -1.13 5.29 -4.86
N SER A 42 -0.25 5.56 -3.89
CA SER A 42 0.54 6.79 -3.86
C SER A 42 1.45 6.92 -5.07
N ALA A 43 2.06 5.83 -5.54
CA ALA A 43 2.90 5.80 -6.72
C ALA A 43 2.09 6.04 -8.00
N ILE A 44 0.92 5.41 -8.14
CA ILE A 44 0.02 5.64 -9.28
C ILE A 44 -0.43 7.11 -9.34
N LEU A 45 -0.82 7.69 -8.20
CA LEU A 45 -1.20 9.10 -8.12
C LEU A 45 -0.04 10.04 -8.49
N SER A 46 1.21 9.70 -8.15
CA SER A 46 2.38 10.53 -8.46
C SER A 46 2.69 10.65 -9.95
N ILE A 47 2.16 9.74 -10.78
CA ILE A 47 2.27 9.80 -12.25
C ILE A 47 1.00 10.36 -12.91
N GLY A 48 0.08 10.93 -12.12
CA GLY A 48 -1.11 11.61 -12.62
C GLY A 48 -2.28 10.68 -12.99
N ILE A 49 -2.23 9.41 -12.60
CA ILE A 49 -3.33 8.46 -12.81
C ILE A 49 -4.21 8.41 -11.55
N GLU A 50 -5.53 8.53 -11.71
CA GLU A 50 -6.48 8.35 -10.61
C GLU A 50 -7.10 6.94 -10.67
N PRO A 51 -6.64 5.97 -9.85
CA PRO A 51 -7.18 4.63 -9.87
C PRO A 51 -8.48 4.55 -9.07
N LYS A 52 -9.37 3.62 -9.47
CA LYS A 52 -10.38 3.12 -8.54
C LYS A 52 -9.68 2.39 -7.40
N ILE A 53 -9.97 2.76 -6.15
CA ILE A 53 -9.31 2.21 -4.95
C ILE A 53 -9.88 0.83 -4.65
N GLU A 54 -9.51 -0.13 -5.49
CA GLU A 54 -9.85 -1.55 -5.42
C GLU A 54 -8.60 -2.36 -5.75
N HIS A 55 -8.50 -3.58 -5.23
CA HIS A 55 -7.29 -4.40 -5.38
C HIS A 55 -6.92 -4.67 -6.84
N LYS A 56 -7.88 -5.12 -7.66
CA LYS A 56 -7.62 -5.47 -9.07
C LYS A 56 -7.14 -4.26 -9.90
N PRO A 57 -7.83 -3.11 -9.92
CA PRO A 57 -7.37 -1.95 -10.68
C PRO A 57 -5.99 -1.44 -10.25
N VAL A 58 -5.75 -1.31 -8.94
CA VAL A 58 -4.46 -0.82 -8.43
C VAL A 58 -3.32 -1.77 -8.82
N HIS A 59 -3.52 -3.08 -8.72
CA HIS A 59 -2.51 -4.06 -9.12
C HIS A 59 -2.18 -3.99 -10.62
N SER A 60 -3.20 -3.92 -11.49
CA SER A 60 -2.99 -3.83 -12.95
C SER A 60 -2.19 -2.60 -13.31
N ILE A 61 -2.66 -1.43 -12.87
CA ILE A 61 -2.06 -0.14 -13.20
C ILE A 61 -0.62 -0.06 -12.66
N PHE A 62 -0.39 -0.50 -11.41
CA PHE A 62 0.94 -0.49 -10.83
C PHE A 62 1.91 -1.38 -11.61
N THR A 63 1.47 -2.59 -11.99
CA THR A 63 2.30 -3.55 -12.74
C THR A 63 2.66 -3.01 -14.13
N GLU A 64 1.66 -2.51 -14.85
CA GLU A 64 1.83 -1.91 -16.19
C GLU A 64 2.79 -0.72 -16.17
N ASN A 65 2.74 0.12 -15.13
CA ASN A 65 3.48 1.38 -15.10
C ASN A 65 4.84 1.31 -14.41
N TYR A 66 5.13 0.27 -13.62
CA TYR A 66 6.38 0.18 -12.84
C TYR A 66 7.21 -1.08 -13.10
N PHE A 67 6.65 -2.16 -13.65
CA PHE A 67 7.38 -3.42 -13.89
C PHE A 67 7.47 -3.82 -15.36
N ASN A 68 6.42 -3.59 -16.15
CA ASN A 68 6.38 -4.00 -17.57
C ASN A 68 6.90 -2.92 -18.54
N ARG A 69 7.89 -2.13 -18.11
CA ARG A 69 8.49 -1.06 -18.93
C ARG A 69 9.55 -1.55 -19.91
#